data_AF-A0AAJ6KBG0-F1
#
_entry.id   AF-A0AAJ6KBG0-F1
#
_cell.length_a   1.000
_cell.length_b   1.000
_cell.length_c   1.000
_cell.angle_alpha   90.00
_cell.angle_beta   90.00
_cell.angle_gamma   90.00
#
_symmetry.space_group_name_H-M   'P 1'
#
loop_
_entity.id
_entity.type
_entity.pdbx_description
1 polymer ?
#
loop_
_entity_poly.entity_id
_entity_poly.type
_entity_poly.pdbx_seq_one_letter_code
_entity_poly.pdbx_strand_id
1 'polypeptide(L)'
;MKNITVEDCTLTTDNATAKATIIDAPSTKVKAEGKGVYKTPLKVQVEGATQGSFTQTAPSTGTIISTAKKVKADNILVILEGDKTNTPVQCPASDPNTGATTTIPVTVTIQAAGQTKVKGA
;
A
#
# COMPACT_ATOMS: atom_id res chain seq x y z
N MET A 1 -12.85 -4.18 -15.07
CA MET A 1 -11.51 -4.78 -15.27
C MET A 1 -10.57 -4.05 -14.33
N LYS A 2 -9.71 -4.76 -13.58
CA LYS A 2 -8.71 -4.14 -12.69
C LYS A 2 -7.34 -4.19 -13.37
N ASN A 3 -6.55 -3.15 -13.20
CA ASN A 3 -5.19 -3.05 -13.75
C ASN A 3 -4.20 -3.82 -12.87
N ILE A 4 -3.10 -4.29 -13.49
CA ILE A 4 -1.99 -4.91 -12.74
C ILE A 4 -1.14 -3.81 -12.13
N THR A 5 -0.78 -3.94 -10.87
CA THR A 5 0.06 -2.97 -10.19
C THR A 5 1.52 -3.14 -10.62
N VAL A 6 2.10 -2.04 -11.09
CA VAL A 6 3.48 -1.98 -11.57
C VAL A 6 4.30 -0.97 -10.76
N GLU A 7 5.61 -0.97 -10.97
CA GLU A 7 6.54 0.05 -10.50
C GLU A 7 6.00 1.49 -10.71
N ASP A 8 6.33 2.38 -9.78
CA ASP A 8 5.82 3.75 -9.67
C ASP A 8 4.31 3.90 -9.49
N CYS A 9 3.60 2.84 -9.06
CA CYS A 9 2.20 2.99 -8.70
C CYS A 9 2.03 3.94 -7.51
N THR A 10 0.89 4.62 -7.46
CA THR A 10 0.52 5.49 -6.36
C THR A 10 -0.25 4.72 -5.29
N LEU A 11 -0.12 5.13 -4.03
CA LEU A 11 -0.92 4.64 -2.91
C LEU A 11 -1.82 5.77 -2.39
N THR A 12 -3.02 5.42 -1.95
CA THR A 12 -3.88 6.31 -1.16
C THR A 12 -4.11 5.75 0.22
N THR A 13 -4.27 6.65 1.17
CA THR A 13 -4.67 6.37 2.56
C THR A 13 -6.04 7.00 2.84
N ASP A 14 -6.80 6.42 3.76
CA ASP A 14 -8.03 7.02 4.30
C ASP A 14 -7.75 8.05 5.42
N ASN A 15 -6.57 7.98 6.03
CA ASN A 15 -6.07 8.99 6.96
C ASN A 15 -5.35 10.12 6.20
N ALA A 16 -5.88 11.34 6.31
CA ALA A 16 -5.44 12.50 5.52
C ALA A 16 -3.98 12.94 5.77
N THR A 17 -3.39 12.58 6.92
CA THR A 17 -2.01 12.92 7.27
C THR A 17 -1.05 11.76 7.03
N ALA A 18 -1.57 10.53 6.95
CA ALA A 18 -0.76 9.36 6.68
C ALA A 18 -0.26 9.34 5.22
N LYS A 19 1.01 9.01 5.06
CA LYS A 19 1.62 8.66 3.77
C LYS A 19 1.90 7.16 3.75
N ALA A 20 1.66 6.53 2.60
CA ALA A 20 2.01 5.14 2.38
C ALA A 20 3.05 5.01 1.26
N THR A 21 4.01 4.09 1.43
CA THR A 21 5.03 3.75 0.42
C THR A 21 5.17 2.25 0.29
N ILE A 22 5.43 1.75 -0.92
CA ILE A 22 5.82 0.35 -1.12
C ILE A 22 7.29 0.19 -0.72
N ILE A 23 7.60 -0.87 0.02
CA ILE A 23 8.98 -1.18 0.46
C ILE A 23 9.55 -2.47 -0.13
N ASP A 24 8.72 -3.25 -0.83
CA ASP A 24 9.21 -4.39 -1.61
C ASP A 24 9.64 -3.97 -3.01
N ALA A 25 10.63 -4.67 -3.57
CA ALA A 25 11.03 -4.48 -4.95
C ALA A 25 10.01 -5.13 -5.92
N PRO A 26 9.70 -4.49 -7.07
CA PRO A 26 8.88 -5.11 -8.10
C PRO A 26 9.61 -6.27 -8.79
N SER A 27 8.89 -7.09 -9.56
CA SER A 27 9.51 -8.18 -10.33
C SER A 27 10.46 -7.63 -11.40
N THR A 28 11.68 -8.16 -11.45
CA THR A 28 12.65 -7.85 -12.51
C THR A 28 12.44 -8.70 -13.77
N LYS A 29 11.75 -9.84 -13.65
CA LYS A 29 11.53 -10.81 -14.72
C LYS A 29 10.21 -10.61 -15.46
N VAL A 30 9.15 -10.31 -14.70
CA VAL A 30 7.81 -10.11 -15.26
C VAL A 30 7.52 -8.61 -15.28
N LYS A 31 7.33 -8.09 -16.49
CA LYS A 31 7.07 -6.68 -16.72
C LYS A 31 5.71 -6.49 -17.38
N ALA A 32 5.00 -5.46 -16.98
CA ALA A 32 3.86 -4.94 -17.71
C ALA A 32 4.22 -3.50 -18.13
N GLU A 33 4.13 -3.22 -19.43
CA GLU A 33 4.50 -1.91 -19.99
C GLU A 33 5.93 -1.46 -19.66
N GLY A 34 6.87 -2.41 -19.68
CA GLY A 34 8.28 -2.14 -19.38
C GLY A 34 8.60 -1.97 -17.89
N LYS A 35 7.58 -1.90 -17.02
CA LYS A 35 7.71 -1.76 -15.56
C LYS A 35 7.54 -3.08 -14.84
N GLY A 36 8.28 -3.27 -13.75
CA GLY A 36 8.16 -4.49 -12.94
C GLY A 36 6.79 -4.62 -12.28
N VAL A 37 6.22 -5.83 -12.21
CA VAL A 37 4.93 -6.08 -11.55
C VAL A 37 5.09 -6.39 -10.06
N TYR A 38 4.14 -5.96 -9.23
CA TYR A 38 4.07 -6.36 -7.82
C TYR A 38 3.28 -7.66 -7.62
N LYS A 39 3.67 -8.43 -6.61
CA LYS A 39 3.15 -9.78 -6.30
C LYS A 39 2.74 -9.85 -4.83
N THR A 40 1.87 -10.80 -4.49
CA THR A 40 1.50 -11.07 -3.10
C THR A 40 2.57 -11.90 -2.37
N PRO A 41 2.78 -11.70 -1.05
CA PRO A 41 2.38 -10.53 -0.28
C PRO A 41 3.19 -9.29 -0.69
N LEU A 42 2.55 -8.12 -0.67
CA LEU A 42 3.22 -6.83 -0.91
C LEU A 42 3.29 -6.03 0.39
N LYS A 43 4.50 -5.68 0.82
CA LYS A 43 4.73 -4.85 2.00
C LYS A 43 4.65 -3.36 1.67
N VAL A 44 3.92 -2.65 2.51
CA VAL A 44 3.82 -1.19 2.49
C VAL A 44 4.19 -0.63 3.85
N GLN A 45 4.75 0.56 3.88
CA GLN A 45 5.07 1.31 5.08
C GLN A 45 4.14 2.51 5.17
N VAL A 46 3.57 2.74 6.35
CA VAL A 46 2.70 3.88 6.68
C VAL A 46 3.44 4.78 7.67
N GLU A 47 3.43 6.08 7.40
CA GLU A 47 4.06 7.11 8.21
C GLU A 47 3.16 8.33 8.38
N GLY A 48 3.35 9.09 9.47
CA GLY A 48 2.70 10.37 9.67
C GLY A 48 1.21 10.33 10.04
N ALA A 49 0.66 9.16 10.39
CA ALA A 49 -0.75 9.07 10.78
C ALA A 49 -1.03 9.87 12.06
N THR A 50 -2.13 10.62 12.07
CA THR A 50 -2.60 11.37 13.25
C THR A 50 -4.10 11.20 13.49
N GLN A 51 -4.52 11.33 14.75
CA GLN A 51 -5.93 11.41 15.17
C GLN A 51 -6.03 12.26 16.43
N GLY A 52 -6.57 13.48 16.32
CA GLY A 52 -6.62 14.42 17.45
C GLY A 52 -5.21 14.70 18.00
N SER A 53 -5.01 14.47 19.29
CA SER A 53 -3.73 14.62 19.97
C SER A 53 -2.85 13.36 19.93
N PHE A 54 -3.11 12.39 19.05
CA PHE A 54 -2.28 11.20 18.89
C PHE A 54 -1.53 11.25 17.55
N THR A 55 -0.21 11.03 17.60
CA THR A 55 0.67 11.13 16.43
C THR A 55 1.58 9.92 16.35
N GLN A 56 1.68 9.34 15.16
CA GLN A 56 2.61 8.24 14.88
C GLN A 56 4.07 8.70 15.04
N THR A 57 4.85 7.96 15.82
CA THR A 57 6.28 8.26 16.07
C THR A 57 7.23 7.32 15.33
N ALA A 58 6.75 6.15 14.90
CA ALA A 58 7.54 5.17 14.16
C ALA A 58 6.73 4.59 12.99
N PRO A 59 7.37 4.29 11.84
CA PRO A 59 6.68 3.70 10.70
C PRO A 59 6.01 2.37 11.05
N SER A 60 4.87 2.09 10.43
CA SER A 60 4.12 0.83 10.59
C SER A 60 4.05 0.08 9.28
N THR A 61 4.24 -1.24 9.31
CA THR A 61 4.24 -2.07 8.10
C THR A 61 2.89 -2.75 7.91
N GLY A 62 2.29 -2.52 6.74
CA GLY A 62 1.11 -3.23 6.25
C GLY A 62 1.47 -4.32 5.23
N THR A 63 0.58 -5.29 5.05
CA THR A 63 0.70 -6.31 4.00
C THR A 63 -0.55 -6.34 3.15
N ILE A 64 -0.38 -6.11 1.85
CA ILE A 64 -1.44 -6.21 0.85
C ILE A 64 -1.43 -7.61 0.25
N ILE A 65 -2.60 -8.25 0.28
CA ILE A 65 -2.83 -9.56 -0.35
C ILE A 65 -3.64 -9.35 -1.62
N SER A 66 -3.21 -10.01 -2.70
CA SER A 66 -3.84 -9.88 -4.00
C SER A 66 -5.30 -10.37 -3.98
N THR A 67 -6.19 -9.65 -4.67
CA THR A 67 -7.55 -10.14 -4.98
C THR A 67 -7.63 -10.90 -6.31
N ALA A 68 -6.53 -11.02 -7.05
CA ALA A 68 -6.48 -11.80 -8.29
C ALA A 68 -6.75 -13.29 -8.02
N LYS A 69 -7.48 -13.95 -8.91
CA LYS A 69 -7.77 -15.40 -8.79
C LYS A 69 -6.90 -16.28 -9.70
N LYS A 70 -6.39 -15.73 -10.79
CA LYS A 70 -5.73 -16.49 -11.87
C LYS A 70 -4.47 -15.84 -12.43
N VAL A 71 -4.39 -14.51 -12.42
CA VAL A 71 -3.25 -13.78 -12.98
C VAL A 71 -2.06 -13.90 -12.04
N LYS A 72 -0.96 -14.46 -12.54
CA LYS A 72 0.25 -14.76 -11.77
C LYS A 72 1.50 -14.26 -12.47
N ALA A 73 2.49 -13.85 -11.69
CA ALA A 73 3.85 -13.59 -12.09
C ALA A 73 4.78 -14.45 -11.22
N ASP A 74 5.70 -15.21 -11.83
CA ASP A 74 6.54 -16.17 -11.12
C ASP A 74 5.74 -17.17 -10.27
N ASN A 75 4.60 -17.63 -10.80
CA ASN A 75 3.61 -18.50 -10.12
C ASN A 75 2.96 -17.92 -8.85
N ILE A 76 3.11 -16.63 -8.60
CA ILE A 76 2.52 -15.90 -7.46
C ILE A 76 1.48 -14.90 -7.99
N LEU A 77 0.36 -14.72 -7.28
CA LEU A 77 -0.70 -13.80 -7.69
C LEU A 77 -0.18 -12.35 -7.74
N VAL A 78 -0.49 -11.63 -8.82
CA VAL A 78 -0.12 -10.22 -8.99
C VAL A 78 -1.01 -9.32 -8.16
N ILE A 79 -0.46 -8.22 -7.62
CA ILE A 79 -1.28 -7.19 -6.98
C ILE A 79 -2.08 -6.46 -8.06
N LEU A 80 -3.33 -6.16 -7.76
CA LEU A 80 -4.25 -5.43 -8.64
C LEU A 80 -4.57 -4.05 -8.08
N GLU A 81 -4.99 -3.14 -8.95
CA GLU A 81 -5.59 -1.88 -8.57
C GLU A 81 -6.78 -2.10 -7.61
N GLY A 82 -6.85 -1.28 -6.57
CA GLY A 82 -7.86 -1.38 -5.52
C GLY A 82 -7.63 -2.52 -4.52
N ASP A 83 -6.56 -3.31 -4.66
CA ASP A 83 -6.10 -4.15 -3.55
C ASP A 83 -5.66 -3.24 -2.40
N LYS A 84 -5.97 -3.66 -1.17
CA LYS A 84 -5.83 -2.82 0.00
C LYS A 84 -5.45 -3.62 1.23
N THR A 85 -4.96 -2.93 2.24
CA THR A 85 -4.70 -3.47 3.56
C THR A 85 -5.15 -2.48 4.63
N ASN A 86 -5.54 -2.99 5.80
CA ASN A 86 -5.82 -2.18 6.98
C ASN A 86 -4.65 -2.34 7.94
N THR A 87 -3.81 -1.30 8.04
CA THR A 87 -2.59 -1.31 8.84
C THR A 87 -2.86 -0.67 10.20
N PRO A 88 -2.72 -1.39 11.32
CA PRO A 88 -2.84 -0.80 12.64
C PRO A 88 -1.59 0.05 12.95
N VAL A 89 -1.78 1.34 13.18
CA VAL A 89 -0.69 2.29 13.47
C VAL A 89 -0.75 2.69 14.95
N GLN A 90 0.31 2.40 15.70
CA GLN A 90 0.43 2.85 17.09
C GLN A 90 0.79 4.34 17.14
N CYS A 91 -0.03 5.10 17.85
CA CYS A 91 0.13 6.55 18.00
C CYS A 91 0.09 6.91 19.49
N PRO A 92 1.22 7.25 20.13
CA PRO A 92 1.20 7.86 21.45
C PRO A 92 0.52 9.23 21.42
N ALA A 93 0.03 9.67 22.58
CA ALA A 93 -0.42 11.03 22.76
C ALA A 93 0.75 12.02 22.60
N SER A 94 0.47 13.18 22.02
CA SER A 94 1.43 14.27 21.83
C SER A 94 1.92 14.85 23.15
N ASP A 95 1.13 14.75 24.22
CA ASP A 95 1.61 14.98 25.58
C ASP A 95 2.17 13.67 26.17
N PRO A 96 3.50 13.52 26.25
CA PRO A 96 4.13 12.29 26.71
C PRO A 96 3.87 12.01 28.19
N ASN A 97 3.48 13.00 28.99
CA ASN A 97 3.26 12.84 30.43
C ASN A 97 2.01 12.02 30.75
N THR A 98 1.11 11.89 29.79
CA THR A 98 -0.12 11.08 29.94
C THR A 98 0.15 9.59 29.82
N GLY A 99 1.24 9.18 29.15
CA GLY A 99 1.51 7.78 28.79
C GLY A 99 0.46 7.13 27.88
N ALA A 100 -0.51 7.90 27.37
CA ALA A 100 -1.62 7.37 26.60
C ALA A 100 -1.19 6.97 25.18
N THR A 101 -1.77 5.88 24.68
CA THR A 101 -1.56 5.39 23.31
C THR A 101 -2.88 5.02 22.66
N THR A 102 -2.99 5.22 21.35
CA THR A 102 -4.10 4.73 20.55
C THR A 102 -3.59 3.92 19.35
N THR A 103 -4.48 3.11 18.76
CA THR A 103 -4.24 2.41 17.51
C THR A 103 -5.16 2.99 16.44
N ILE A 104 -4.57 3.59 15.40
CA ILE A 104 -5.31 4.12 14.25
C ILE A 104 -5.28 3.06 13.14
N PRO A 105 -6.42 2.50 12.71
CA PRO A 105 -6.47 1.69 11.49
C PRO A 105 -6.32 2.61 10.27
N VAL A 106 -5.26 2.42 9.48
CA VAL A 106 -5.05 3.14 8.22
C VAL A 106 -5.24 2.18 7.05
N THR A 107 -6.24 2.47 6.21
CA THR A 107 -6.48 1.72 4.97
C THR A 107 -5.56 2.23 3.88
N VAL A 108 -4.58 1.43 3.49
CA VAL A 108 -3.73 1.69 2.31
C VAL A 108 -4.35 0.99 1.11
N THR A 109 -4.62 1.74 0.05
CA THR A 109 -5.18 1.22 -1.22
C THR A 109 -4.24 1.50 -2.37
N ILE A 110 -4.02 0.50 -3.21
CA ILE A 110 -3.29 0.64 -4.47
C ILE A 110 -4.13 1.46 -5.45
N GLN A 111 -3.60 2.59 -5.90
CA GLN A 111 -4.15 3.36 -7.01
C GLN A 111 -3.36 3.09 -8.29
N ALA A 112 -4.03 3.12 -9.45
CA ALA A 112 -3.37 2.95 -10.73
C ALA A 112 -2.45 4.14 -11.04
N ALA A 113 -1.16 3.87 -11.18
CA ALA A 113 -0.24 4.72 -11.93
C ALA A 113 0.80 3.82 -12.61
N GLY A 114 0.95 3.98 -13.92
CA GLY A 114 1.97 3.28 -14.71
C GLY A 114 1.47 2.44 -15.88
N GLN A 115 0.15 2.24 -16.05
CA GLN A 115 -0.42 1.58 -17.23
C GLN A 115 -1.00 2.60 -18.22
N THR A 116 -0.46 2.63 -19.42
CA THR A 116 -0.97 3.21 -20.64
C THR A 116 -2.27 2.51 -20.97
N LYS A 117 -3.40 3.14 -20.66
CA LYS A 117 -4.71 2.67 -21.12
C LYS A 117 -4.73 2.67 -22.65
N VAL A 118 -4.52 1.52 -23.29
CA VAL A 118 -4.76 1.41 -24.74
C VAL A 118 -6.26 1.27 -24.94
N LYS A 119 -6.90 2.33 -25.44
CA LYS A 119 -8.30 2.30 -25.86
C LYS A 119 -8.34 1.83 -27.32
N GLY A 120 -8.90 0.64 -27.54
CA GLY A 120 -9.29 0.14 -28.87
C GLY A 120 -8.39 -0.98 -29.40
N ALA A 121 -8.95 -2.19 -29.44
CA ALA A 121 -8.86 -3.06 -30.60
C ALA A 121 -10.28 -3.23 -31.12
#